data_AF-A0AAU9IGI7-F1
#
_entry.id   AF-A0AAU9IGI7-F1
#
_cell.length_a   1.000
_cell.length_b   1.000
_cell.length_c   1.000
_cell.angle_alpha   90.00
_cell.angle_beta   90.00
_cell.angle_gamma   90.00
#
_symmetry.space_group_name_H-M   'P 1'
#
loop_
_entity.id
_entity.type
_entity.pdbx_description
1 polymer ?
#
loop_
_entity_poly.entity_id
_entity_poly.type
_entity_poly.pdbx_seq_one_letter_code
_entity_poly.pdbx_strand_id
1 'polypeptide(L)'
;MSDEEWAPFNQDEIDIFGNDLWCEQDYLAPFWPSTDTRSEGLLNSFDIRNDDVLYDLGCGDGRILIEAVRKGANKCIGIEYDEALVEKGKEKVREAGLEDKIEIKHGNFLEIDLSDATLIYVFLLPKAVELLTPRFVALMNAGKLRIIGSVLYELKEWPYSFISKPEIASFLYFKEMPNLTNNQ
;
A
#
# COMPACT_ATOMS: atom_id res chain seq x y z
N MET A 1 -1.44 43.03 20.00
CA MET A 1 -2.43 42.79 21.06
C MET A 1 -3.75 43.32 20.52
N SER A 2 -4.73 42.51 20.14
CA SER A 2 -5.16 41.22 20.67
C SER A 2 -5.33 40.13 19.60
N ASP A 3 -5.24 38.88 20.07
CA ASP A 3 -5.52 37.61 19.40
C ASP A 3 -7.03 37.35 19.20
N GLU A 4 -7.33 36.23 18.50
CA GLU A 4 -8.62 35.55 18.25
C GLU A 4 -9.44 36.11 17.06
N GLU A 5 -9.90 35.34 16.05
CA GLU A 5 -10.40 33.96 16.05
C GLU A 5 -10.03 33.20 14.76
N TRP A 6 -9.80 31.90 14.96
CA TRP A 6 -9.54 30.85 13.97
C TRP A 6 -10.87 30.28 13.49
N ALA A 7 -11.12 30.24 12.17
CA ALA A 7 -12.30 29.59 11.58
C ALA A 7 -11.84 28.42 10.67
N PRO A 8 -12.24 27.17 10.94
CA PRO A 8 -11.85 26.02 10.15
C PRO A 8 -12.69 25.94 8.86
N PHE A 9 -12.01 25.63 7.76
CA PHE A 9 -12.45 24.91 6.56
C PHE A 9 -13.96 24.94 6.21
N ASN A 10 -14.24 25.54 5.05
CA ASN A 10 -15.56 25.69 4.43
C ASN A 10 -16.21 24.32 4.12
N GLN A 11 -17.52 24.22 4.36
CA GLN A 11 -18.31 22.99 4.57
C GLN A 11 -18.94 22.31 3.34
N ASP A 12 -18.35 22.40 2.14
CA ASP A 12 -18.98 21.79 0.93
C ASP A 12 -18.00 20.92 0.13
N GLU A 13 -17.33 19.95 0.76
CA GLU A 13 -16.57 18.93 0.04
C GLU A 13 -17.40 17.64 -0.09
N ILE A 14 -17.84 17.38 -1.32
CA ILE A 14 -18.47 16.14 -1.75
C ILE A 14 -17.37 15.36 -2.49
N ASP A 15 -17.25 14.06 -2.27
CA ASP A 15 -16.31 13.25 -3.06
C ASP A 15 -16.71 13.20 -4.55
N ILE A 16 -15.82 12.70 -5.42
CA ILE A 16 -16.11 12.60 -6.87
C ILE A 16 -17.29 11.67 -7.21
N PHE A 17 -17.89 11.01 -6.21
CA PHE A 17 -19.00 10.08 -6.33
C PHE A 17 -20.29 10.57 -5.68
N GLY A 18 -20.31 11.80 -5.12
CA GLY A 18 -21.54 12.38 -4.59
C GLY A 18 -21.87 11.97 -3.15
N ASN A 19 -20.93 11.39 -2.40
CA ASN A 19 -21.18 10.93 -1.03
C ASN A 19 -20.85 11.99 0.01
N ASP A 20 -21.69 12.04 1.04
CA ASP A 20 -21.56 12.92 2.20
C ASP A 20 -20.38 12.48 3.07
N LEU A 21 -19.36 13.32 3.23
CA LEU A 21 -18.10 13.03 3.95
C LEU A 21 -18.25 13.01 5.49
N TRP A 22 -19.47 13.08 6.02
CA TRP A 22 -19.75 13.31 7.44
C TRP A 22 -19.84 12.03 8.31
N CYS A 23 -19.21 10.93 7.92
CA CYS A 23 -19.16 9.71 8.74
C CYS A 23 -17.71 9.34 9.13
N GLU A 24 -17.33 9.83 10.32
CA GLU A 24 -16.37 9.28 11.29
C GLU A 24 -14.87 9.15 10.94
N GLN A 25 -14.07 9.33 11.98
CA GLN A 25 -12.61 9.44 11.99
C GLN A 25 -11.87 8.29 11.26
N ASP A 26 -10.79 8.66 10.56
CA ASP A 26 -9.71 7.78 10.09
C ASP A 26 -10.02 6.76 8.99
N TYR A 27 -10.89 7.11 8.03
CA TYR A 27 -11.03 6.33 6.80
C TYR A 27 -9.86 6.59 5.83
N LEU A 28 -8.73 5.93 6.05
CA LEU A 28 -7.49 6.12 5.29
C LEU A 28 -7.42 5.28 3.99
N ALA A 29 -8.32 4.30 3.83
CA ALA A 29 -8.46 3.49 2.62
C ALA A 29 -9.82 2.76 2.58
N PRO A 30 -10.78 3.22 1.75
CA PRO A 30 -11.98 2.45 1.46
C PRO A 30 -11.62 1.08 0.89
N PHE A 31 -12.40 0.05 1.23
CA PHE A 31 -12.27 -1.22 0.53
C PHE A 31 -12.77 -1.08 -0.91
N TRP A 32 -11.81 -1.01 -1.83
CA TRP A 32 -12.05 -1.04 -3.26
C TRP A 32 -11.57 -2.38 -3.81
N PRO A 33 -12.45 -3.37 -4.03
CA PRO A 33 -12.02 -4.67 -4.57
C PRO A 33 -11.44 -4.44 -5.96
N SER A 34 -10.12 -4.45 -6.05
CA SER A 34 -9.39 -4.02 -7.23
C SER A 34 -9.51 -5.12 -8.30
N THR A 35 -10.55 -5.08 -9.12
CA THR A 35 -10.56 -5.72 -10.45
C THR A 35 -9.66 -4.95 -11.43
N ASP A 36 -8.68 -4.24 -10.89
CA ASP A 36 -8.07 -3.10 -11.52
C ASP A 36 -6.75 -3.54 -12.12
N THR A 37 -6.64 -3.42 -13.44
CA THR A 37 -5.39 -3.60 -14.20
C THR A 37 -4.24 -2.78 -13.60
N ARG A 38 -4.57 -1.76 -12.80
CA ARG A 38 -3.62 -0.97 -12.01
C ARG A 38 -2.88 -1.77 -10.96
N SER A 39 -3.59 -2.51 -10.12
CA SER A 39 -2.98 -3.22 -8.99
C SER A 39 -2.09 -4.36 -9.47
N GLU A 40 -2.60 -5.14 -10.41
CA GLU A 40 -1.83 -6.20 -11.06
C GLU A 40 -0.67 -5.62 -11.89
N GLY A 41 -0.91 -4.54 -12.64
CA GLY A 41 0.10 -3.88 -13.46
C GLY A 41 1.25 -3.29 -12.65
N LEU A 42 0.94 -2.70 -11.49
CA LEU A 42 1.95 -2.20 -10.57
C LEU A 42 2.73 -3.36 -9.97
N LEU A 43 2.06 -4.41 -9.47
CA LEU A 43 2.75 -5.58 -8.92
C LEU A 43 3.65 -6.27 -9.95
N ASN A 44 3.23 -6.32 -11.23
CA ASN A 44 4.05 -6.81 -12.35
C ASN A 44 5.33 -5.99 -12.58
N SER A 45 5.37 -4.75 -12.07
CA SER A 45 6.53 -3.89 -12.16
C SER A 45 7.53 -4.09 -11.01
N PHE A 46 7.21 -4.93 -10.02
CA PHE A 46 8.14 -5.25 -8.95
C PHE A 46 9.14 -6.32 -9.42
N ASP A 47 10.43 -6.06 -9.23
CA ASP A 47 11.49 -7.08 -9.31
C ASP A 47 11.47 -7.96 -8.06
N ILE A 48 10.46 -8.84 -7.98
CA ILE A 48 10.24 -9.77 -6.85
C ILE A 48 11.28 -10.89 -6.89
N ARG A 49 11.99 -11.06 -5.78
CA ARG A 49 13.01 -12.09 -5.57
C ARG A 49 12.54 -13.10 -4.52
N ASN A 50 13.18 -14.27 -4.53
CA ASN A 50 12.84 -15.39 -3.66
C ASN A 50 13.25 -15.22 -2.19
N ASP A 51 13.91 -14.11 -1.85
CA ASP A 51 14.23 -13.67 -0.50
C ASP A 51 13.38 -12.46 -0.06
N ASP A 52 12.50 -11.96 -0.93
CA ASP A 52 11.72 -10.77 -0.63
C ASP A 52 10.57 -11.04 0.36
N VAL A 53 10.39 -10.09 1.27
CA VAL A 53 9.27 -10.00 2.20
C VAL A 53 8.41 -8.81 1.79
N LEU A 54 7.22 -9.09 1.27
CA LEU A 54 6.28 -8.07 0.81
C LEU A 54 5.28 -7.72 1.90
N TYR A 55 5.10 -6.43 2.14
CA TYR A 55 4.01 -5.89 2.95
C TYR A 55 2.95 -5.23 2.07
N ASP A 56 1.69 -5.55 2.33
CA ASP A 56 0.51 -4.89 1.74
C ASP A 56 -0.25 -4.16 2.85
N LEU A 57 -0.24 -2.82 2.81
CA LEU A 57 -0.88 -1.99 3.83
C LEU A 57 -2.28 -1.60 3.35
N GLY A 58 -3.31 -2.06 4.06
CA GLY A 58 -4.71 -2.04 3.58
C GLY A 58 -4.99 -3.19 2.61
N CYS A 59 -4.61 -4.42 2.99
CA CYS A 59 -4.56 -5.55 2.07
C CYS A 59 -5.93 -6.08 1.62
N GLY A 60 -7.02 -5.65 2.26
CA GLY A 60 -8.38 -6.06 1.95
C GLY A 60 -8.53 -7.58 1.95
N ASP A 61 -8.90 -8.14 0.79
CA ASP A 61 -9.11 -9.58 0.64
C ASP A 61 -7.83 -10.38 0.30
N GLY A 62 -6.65 -9.78 0.46
CA GLY A 62 -5.36 -10.45 0.36
C GLY A 62 -4.92 -10.81 -1.06
N ARG A 63 -5.60 -10.33 -2.11
CA ARG A 63 -5.31 -10.71 -3.51
C ARG A 63 -3.87 -10.39 -3.94
N ILE A 64 -3.33 -9.25 -3.50
CA ILE A 64 -1.96 -8.83 -3.86
C ILE A 64 -0.93 -9.72 -3.20
N LEU A 65 -1.17 -10.14 -1.96
CA LEU A 65 -0.31 -11.09 -1.24
C LEU A 65 -0.24 -12.44 -1.98
N ILE A 66 -1.40 -12.96 -2.40
CA ILE A 66 -1.50 -14.22 -3.16
C ILE A 66 -0.72 -14.12 -4.47
N GLU A 67 -0.92 -13.05 -5.23
CA GLU A 67 -0.22 -12.85 -6.50
C GLU A 67 1.29 -12.61 -6.29
N ALA A 68 1.70 -11.93 -5.23
CA ALA A 68 3.11 -11.72 -4.92
C ALA A 68 3.83 -13.04 -4.60
N VAL A 69 3.21 -13.93 -3.81
CA VAL A 69 3.76 -15.27 -3.54
C VAL A 69 3.83 -16.10 -4.81
N ARG A 70 2.80 -16.06 -5.67
CA ARG A 70 2.80 -16.74 -6.98
C ARG A 70 3.92 -16.24 -7.90
N LYS A 71 4.30 -14.97 -7.78
CA LYS A 71 5.43 -14.36 -8.50
C LYS A 71 6.81 -14.65 -7.90
N GLY A 72 6.86 -15.28 -6.73
CA GLY A 72 8.10 -15.76 -6.12
C GLY A 72 8.50 -15.06 -4.85
N ALA A 73 7.68 -14.17 -4.27
CA ALA A 73 7.97 -13.60 -2.95
C ALA A 73 8.11 -14.72 -1.90
N ASN A 74 9.08 -14.58 -1.00
CA ASN A 74 9.33 -15.57 0.05
C ASN A 74 8.19 -15.59 1.08
N LYS A 75 7.82 -14.39 1.53
CA LYS A 75 6.82 -14.17 2.57
C LYS A 75 6.02 -12.91 2.23
N CYS A 76 4.72 -12.93 2.51
CA CYS A 76 3.87 -11.75 2.36
C CYS A 76 3.08 -11.50 3.66
N ILE A 77 3.01 -10.24 4.08
CA ILE A 77 2.29 -9.82 5.28
C ILE A 77 1.27 -8.73 4.91
N GLY A 78 0.00 -9.02 5.12
CA GLY A 78 -1.10 -8.09 4.91
C GLY A 78 -1.54 -7.45 6.22
N ILE A 79 -1.77 -6.14 6.21
CA ILE A 79 -2.36 -5.42 7.33
C ILE A 79 -3.71 -4.87 6.88
N GLU A 80 -4.77 -5.22 7.62
CA GLU A 80 -6.13 -4.80 7.32
C GLU A 80 -6.84 -4.37 8.61
N TYR A 81 -7.63 -3.31 8.54
CA TYR A 81 -8.34 -2.74 9.69
C TYR A 81 -9.76 -3.30 9.82
N ASP A 82 -10.40 -3.68 8.72
CA ASP A 82 -11.71 -4.33 8.76
C ASP A 82 -11.56 -5.82 9.07
N GLU A 83 -12.02 -6.23 10.25
CA GLU A 83 -11.97 -7.63 10.71
C GLU A 83 -12.70 -8.61 9.76
N ALA A 84 -13.79 -8.18 9.10
CA ALA A 84 -14.49 -9.01 8.14
C ALA A 84 -13.66 -9.24 6.87
N LEU A 85 -12.89 -8.24 6.43
CA LEU A 85 -11.93 -8.38 5.34
C LEU A 85 -10.73 -9.25 5.73
N VAL A 86 -10.24 -9.14 6.96
CA VAL A 86 -9.20 -10.02 7.49
C VAL A 86 -9.62 -11.48 7.39
N GLU A 87 -10.82 -11.83 7.86
CA GLU A 87 -11.31 -13.22 7.81
C GLU A 87 -11.51 -13.71 6.38
N LYS A 88 -12.08 -12.86 5.51
CA LYS A 88 -12.21 -13.15 4.07
C LYS A 88 -10.85 -13.37 3.39
N GLY A 89 -9.85 -12.54 3.73
CA GLY A 89 -8.49 -12.66 3.21
C GLY A 89 -7.84 -13.96 3.65
N LYS A 90 -7.96 -14.31 4.94
CA LYS A 90 -7.43 -15.58 5.48
C LYS A 90 -8.08 -16.79 4.81
N GLU A 91 -9.39 -16.75 4.57
CA GLU A 91 -10.10 -17.81 3.85
C GLU A 91 -9.54 -17.98 2.43
N LYS A 92 -9.37 -16.89 1.67
CA LYS A 92 -8.76 -16.94 0.34
C LYS A 92 -7.33 -17.46 0.33
N VAL A 93 -6.53 -17.08 1.31
CA VAL A 93 -5.16 -17.59 1.48
C VAL A 93 -5.16 -19.10 1.71
N ARG A 94 -6.11 -19.60 2.53
CA ARG A 94 -6.31 -21.03 2.78
C ARG A 94 -6.76 -21.77 1.53
N GLU A 95 -7.74 -21.23 0.81
CA GLU A 95 -8.21 -21.80 -0.47
C GLU A 95 -7.10 -21.87 -1.50
N ALA A 96 -6.17 -20.90 -1.50
CA ALA A 96 -4.99 -20.90 -2.35
C ALA A 96 -3.87 -21.85 -1.87
N GLY A 97 -3.95 -22.38 -0.64
CA GLY A 97 -2.94 -23.24 -0.04
C GLY A 97 -1.63 -22.53 0.29
N LEU A 98 -1.69 -21.24 0.65
CA LEU A 98 -0.51 -20.37 0.87
C LEU A 98 -0.37 -19.87 2.32
N GLU A 99 -1.02 -20.55 3.29
CA GLU A 99 -0.98 -20.18 4.71
C GLU A 99 0.43 -20.25 5.32
N ASP A 100 1.37 -20.96 4.70
CA ASP A 100 2.78 -21.03 5.12
C ASP A 100 3.60 -19.80 4.71
N LYS A 101 3.13 -19.03 3.73
CA LYS A 101 3.82 -17.87 3.15
C LYS A 101 3.12 -16.55 3.37
N ILE A 102 1.81 -16.57 3.61
CA ILE A 102 1.00 -15.36 3.73
C ILE A 102 0.42 -15.26 5.14
N GLU A 103 0.66 -14.11 5.78
CA GLU A 103 0.10 -13.75 7.07
C GLU A 103 -0.78 -12.51 6.93
N ILE A 104 -2.05 -12.57 7.34
CA ILE A 104 -2.94 -11.40 7.36
C ILE A 104 -3.24 -11.05 8.82
N LYS A 105 -2.94 -9.80 9.19
CA LYS A 105 -3.08 -9.27 10.54
C LYS A 105 -4.16 -8.20 10.56
N HIS A 106 -5.05 -8.31 11.55
CA HIS A 106 -5.95 -7.23 11.91
C HIS A 106 -5.14 -6.15 12.63
N GLY A 107 -5.18 -4.90 12.16
CA GLY A 107 -4.55 -3.78 12.85
C GLY A 107 -4.38 -2.51 12.02
N ASN A 108 -3.89 -1.46 12.68
CA ASN A 108 -3.57 -0.19 12.07
C ASN A 108 -2.19 -0.24 11.41
N PHE A 109 -2.11 -0.13 10.08
CA PHE A 109 -0.85 -0.14 9.34
C PHE A 109 0.11 1.01 9.72
N LEU A 110 -0.37 2.08 10.35
CA LEU A 110 0.45 3.17 10.86
C LEU A 110 1.32 2.75 12.07
N GLU A 111 0.99 1.64 12.72
CA GLU A 111 1.63 1.21 13.97
C GLU A 111 2.43 -0.10 13.83
N ILE A 112 2.40 -0.72 12.65
CA ILE A 112 3.07 -2.00 12.40
C ILE A 112 4.57 -1.84 12.25
N ASP A 113 5.34 -2.76 12.82
CA ASP A 113 6.77 -2.86 12.53
C ASP A 113 7.00 -3.38 11.10
N LEU A 114 7.69 -2.59 10.29
CA LEU A 114 8.03 -2.89 8.89
C LEU A 114 9.54 -3.16 8.73
N SER A 115 10.26 -3.40 9.83
CA SER A 115 11.73 -3.51 9.85
C SER A 115 12.31 -4.70 9.06
N ASP A 116 11.48 -5.66 8.64
CA ASP A 116 11.86 -6.79 7.77
C ASP A 116 11.33 -6.65 6.33
N ALA A 117 10.56 -5.60 6.02
CA ALA A 117 10.03 -5.38 4.68
C ALA A 117 11.16 -5.13 3.66
N THR A 118 11.12 -5.87 2.56
CA THR A 118 11.96 -5.60 1.38
C THR A 118 11.15 -4.99 0.24
N LEU A 119 9.84 -5.26 0.20
CA LEU A 119 8.89 -4.71 -0.75
C LEU A 119 7.68 -4.17 0.02
N ILE A 120 7.15 -3.02 -0.39
CA ILE A 120 5.90 -2.47 0.16
C ILE A 120 4.96 -2.15 -1.00
N TYR A 121 3.70 -2.53 -0.86
CA TYR A 121 2.61 -2.17 -1.74
C TYR A 121 1.57 -1.35 -0.97
N VAL A 122 1.13 -0.24 -1.56
CA VAL A 122 0.04 0.58 -1.01
C VAL A 122 -0.96 0.98 -2.08
N PHE A 123 -2.24 0.84 -1.76
CA PHE A 123 -3.35 1.46 -2.48
C PHE A 123 -4.26 2.14 -1.46
N LEU A 124 -3.90 3.37 -1.09
CA LEU A 124 -4.47 4.11 0.04
C LEU A 124 -4.90 5.52 -0.39
N LEU A 125 -5.60 6.26 0.48
CA LEU A 125 -5.93 7.68 0.25
C LEU A 125 -4.70 8.60 0.46
N PRO A 126 -4.74 9.85 -0.05
CA PRO A 126 -3.60 10.77 0.02
C PRO A 126 -3.07 10.98 1.43
N LYS A 127 -3.97 11.10 2.42
CA LYS A 127 -3.56 11.35 3.80
C LYS A 127 -2.78 10.18 4.39
N ALA A 128 -3.13 8.95 4.04
CA ALA A 128 -2.44 7.75 4.49
C ALA A 128 -1.02 7.69 3.90
N VAL A 129 -0.90 7.96 2.60
CA VAL A 129 0.37 8.02 1.89
C VAL A 129 1.28 9.09 2.50
N GLU A 130 0.73 10.27 2.79
CA GLU A 130 1.45 11.37 3.47
C GLU A 130 2.00 10.94 4.83
N LEU A 131 1.17 10.31 5.67
CA LEU A 131 1.57 9.84 7.01
C LEU A 131 2.63 8.73 6.96
N LEU A 132 2.57 7.85 5.95
CA LEU A 132 3.51 6.74 5.80
C LEU A 132 4.85 7.14 5.17
N THR A 133 4.87 8.21 4.36
CA THR A 133 6.06 8.59 3.57
C THR A 133 7.31 8.80 4.44
N PRO A 134 7.28 9.51 5.58
CA PRO A 134 8.45 9.63 6.45
C PRO A 134 8.99 8.30 6.98
N ARG A 135 8.08 7.35 7.29
CA ARG A 135 8.45 6.00 7.75
C ARG A 135 9.11 5.21 6.62
N PHE A 136 8.56 5.31 5.41
CA PHE A 136 9.14 4.70 4.21
C PHE A 136 10.55 5.23 3.90
N VAL A 137 10.78 6.53 4.05
CA VAL A 137 12.13 7.12 3.91
C VAL A 137 13.08 6.56 4.98
N ALA A 138 12.65 6.44 6.23
CA ALA A 138 13.47 5.85 7.30
C ALA A 138 13.81 4.38 7.01
N LEU A 139 12.85 3.58 6.53
CA LEU A 139 13.05 2.18 6.16
C LEU A 139 14.01 2.03 4.96
N MET A 140 13.86 2.88 3.94
CA MET A 140 14.75 2.90 2.78
C MET A 140 16.19 3.27 3.17
N ASN A 141 16.37 4.16 4.17
CA ASN A 141 17.68 4.47 4.73
C ASN A 141 18.29 3.30 5.51
N ALA A 142 17.47 2.50 6.21
CA ALA A 142 17.93 1.31 6.94
C ALA A 142 18.41 0.17 6.00
N GLY A 143 18.02 0.21 4.73
CA GLY A 143 18.68 -0.52 3.64
C GLY A 143 18.12 -1.90 3.28
N LYS A 144 17.13 -2.43 4.01
CA LYS A 144 16.44 -3.68 3.63
C LYS A 144 15.36 -3.44 2.57
N LEU A 145 14.64 -2.33 2.69
CA LEU A 145 13.58 -1.95 1.77
C LEU A 145 14.20 -1.61 0.40
N ARG A 146 13.68 -2.22 -0.65
CA ARG A 146 14.17 -2.06 -2.02
C ARG A 146 13.19 -1.30 -2.89
N ILE A 147 11.90 -1.65 -2.80
CA ILE A 147 10.85 -1.14 -3.68
C ILE A 147 9.61 -0.77 -2.87
N ILE A 148 9.01 0.36 -3.20
CA ILE A 148 7.64 0.72 -2.77
C ILE A 148 6.80 0.96 -4.02
N GLY A 149 5.64 0.34 -4.10
CA GLY A 149 4.63 0.63 -5.11
C GLY A 149 3.47 1.39 -4.48
N SER A 150 3.10 2.51 -5.10
CA SER A 150 1.92 3.29 -4.71
C SER A 150 0.95 3.43 -5.88
N VAL A 151 -0.32 3.08 -5.65
CA VAL A 151 -1.41 3.26 -6.62
C VAL A 151 -2.10 4.60 -6.37
N LEU A 152 -2.45 5.30 -7.44
CA LEU A 152 -3.09 6.63 -7.53
C LEU A 152 -2.28 7.81 -7.02
N TYR A 153 -1.54 7.66 -5.92
CA TYR A 153 -0.95 8.81 -5.21
C TYR A 153 0.55 8.73 -5.09
N GLU A 154 1.20 9.87 -5.29
CA GLU A 154 2.64 10.02 -5.19
C GLU A 154 3.08 10.17 -3.72
N LEU A 155 4.18 9.53 -3.35
CA LEU A 155 4.93 9.82 -2.13
C LEU A 155 5.65 11.16 -2.33
N LYS A 156 5.05 12.25 -1.83
CA LYS A 156 5.65 13.59 -1.89
C LYS A 156 6.92 13.65 -1.04
N GLU A 157 7.85 14.54 -1.42
CA GLU A 157 9.12 14.73 -0.70
C GLU A 157 10.00 13.47 -0.64
N TRP A 158 9.82 12.54 -1.60
CA TRP A 158 10.65 11.35 -1.71
C TRP A 158 12.09 11.71 -2.16
N PRO A 159 13.13 11.32 -1.40
CA PRO A 159 14.50 11.77 -1.66
C PRO A 159 15.28 10.87 -2.63
N TYR A 160 14.69 9.78 -3.14
CA TYR A 160 15.33 8.85 -4.08
C TYR A 160 14.64 8.84 -5.45
N SER A 161 15.01 7.86 -6.28
CA SER A 161 14.43 7.67 -7.60
C SER A 161 13.04 7.04 -7.53
N PHE A 162 12.25 7.33 -8.56
CA PHE A 162 10.98 6.67 -8.81
C PHE A 162 10.67 6.64 -10.31
N ILE A 163 9.76 5.75 -10.70
CA ILE A 163 9.19 5.67 -12.04
C ILE A 163 7.69 5.93 -11.91
N SER A 164 7.19 6.90 -12.67
CA SER A 164 5.74 7.09 -12.86
C SER A 164 5.24 6.18 -13.98
N LYS A 165 4.09 5.55 -13.76
CA LYS A 165 3.38 4.67 -14.70
C LYS A 165 1.97 5.23 -14.95
N PRO A 166 1.85 6.28 -15.79
CA PRO A 166 0.59 6.98 -16.00
C PRO A 166 -0.52 6.09 -16.57
N GLU A 167 -0.17 5.05 -17.34
CA GLU A 167 -1.09 4.08 -17.94
C GLU A 167 -1.91 3.31 -16.89
N ILE A 168 -1.35 3.16 -15.70
CA ILE A 168 -1.98 2.49 -14.55
C ILE A 168 -2.09 3.41 -13.33
N ALA A 169 -1.91 4.72 -13.51
CA ALA A 169 -1.92 5.71 -12.44
C ALA A 169 -1.14 5.26 -11.19
N SER A 170 0.10 4.80 -11.38
CA SER A 170 0.90 4.20 -10.30
C SER A 170 2.33 4.70 -10.31
N PHE A 171 3.03 4.48 -9.19
CA PHE A 171 4.39 4.94 -8.95
C PHE A 171 5.22 3.83 -8.32
N LEU A 172 6.45 3.67 -8.79
CA LEU A 172 7.40 2.69 -8.28
C LEU A 172 8.64 3.41 -7.75
N TYR A 173 8.89 3.34 -6.44
CA TYR A 173 9.98 4.02 -5.74
C TYR A 173 11.08 3.04 -5.37
N PHE A 174 12.33 3.46 -5.53
CA PHE A 174 13.50 2.62 -5.24
C PHE A 174 14.76 3.47 -5.05
N LYS A 175 15.76 2.91 -4.37
CA LYS A 175 17.08 3.53 -4.22
C LYS A 175 18.02 3.20 -5.37
N GLU A 176 17.98 1.95 -5.83
CA GLU A 176 18.76 1.44 -6.96
C GLU A 176 17.80 0.87 -7.99
N MET A 177 18.11 1.05 -9.28
CA MET A 177 17.24 0.63 -10.36
C MET A 177 16.98 -0.88 -10.28
N PRO A 178 15.72 -1.31 -10.09
CA PRO A 178 15.41 -2.73 -10.08
C PRO A 178 15.68 -3.35 -11.45
N ASN A 179 15.99 -4.66 -11.48
CA ASN A 179 16.09 -5.40 -12.73
C ASN A 179 14.68 -5.63 -13.27
N LEU A 180 14.12 -4.60 -13.91
CA LEU A 180 12.84 -4.70 -14.59
C LEU A 180 13.07 -5.59 -15.82
N THR A 181 12.74 -6.88 -15.70
CA THR A 181 12.62 -7.71 -16.89
C THR A 181 11.50 -7.10 -17.73
N ASN A 182 11.86 -6.61 -18.92
CA ASN A 182 10.90 -6.17 -19.92
C ASN A 182 10.09 -7.39 -20.35
N ASN A 183 9.02 -7.73 -19.63
CA ASN A 183 7.99 -8.60 -20.17
C ASN A 183 7.21 -7.75 -21.18
N GLN A 184 7.69 -7.81 -22.42
CA GLN A 184 6.93 -7.49 -23.63
C GLN A 184 5.73 -8.44 -23.78
#